data_AF-A0A158EZB4-F1
#
_entry.id   AF-A0A158EZB4-F1
#
_cell.length_a   1.000
_cell.length_b   1.000
_cell.length_c   1.000
_cell.angle_alpha   90.00
_cell.angle_beta   90.00
_cell.angle_gamma   90.00
#
_symmetry.space_group_name_H-M   'P 1'
#
loop_
_entity.id
_entity.type
_entity.pdbx_description
1 polymer ?
#
loop_
_entity_poly.entity_id
_entity_poly.type
_entity_poly.pdbx_seq_one_letter_code
_entity_poly.pdbx_strand_id
1 'polypeptide(L)'
;MADLWMGNVEPGTTDEEIKEFLIKYGFPPFDAIEHIEGDGSRPAVLLTFAGVGPEALRHLQPRVHDMFWKNHKINVQVMKDRSE
;
A
#
# COMPACT_ATOMS: atom_id res chain seq x y z
N MET A 1 -9.55 9.98 6.87
CA MET A 1 -8.40 9.06 6.97
C MET A 1 -8.66 7.90 6.03
N ALA A 2 -7.63 7.25 5.54
CA ALA A 2 -7.79 6.05 4.73
C ALA A 2 -6.58 5.14 4.90
N ASP A 3 -6.81 3.85 4.83
CA ASP A 3 -5.75 2.86 4.93
C ASP A 3 -5.60 2.14 3.59
N LEU A 4 -4.37 1.85 3.22
CA LEU A 4 -4.02 1.10 2.03
C LEU A 4 -3.33 -0.18 2.44
N TRP A 5 -3.98 -1.29 2.14
CA TRP A 5 -3.38 -2.60 2.27
C TRP A 5 -2.61 -2.92 0.99
N MET A 6 -1.33 -3.26 1.12
CA MET A 6 -0.50 -3.76 0.04
C MET A 6 0.04 -5.13 0.41
N GLY A 7 -0.51 -6.18 -0.21
CA GLY A 7 -0.10 -7.56 0.00
C GLY A 7 0.85 -8.08 -1.08
N ASN A 8 1.56 -9.16 -0.76
CA ASN A 8 2.51 -9.83 -1.65
C ASN A 8 3.67 -8.91 -2.07
N VAL A 9 4.11 -8.05 -1.15
CA VAL A 9 5.31 -7.22 -1.30
C VAL A 9 6.54 -8.15 -1.27
N GLU A 10 7.63 -7.76 -1.91
CA GLU A 10 8.88 -8.53 -1.85
C GLU A 10 9.45 -8.48 -0.41
N PRO A 11 9.80 -9.63 0.20
CA PRO A 11 10.47 -9.66 1.49
C PRO A 11 11.85 -8.98 1.36
N GLY A 12 12.02 -7.86 2.07
CA GLY A 12 13.23 -7.03 1.99
C GLY A 12 13.01 -5.66 1.36
N THR A 13 11.81 -5.36 0.88
CA THR A 13 11.45 -3.99 0.49
C THR A 13 11.43 -3.10 1.74
N THR A 14 12.19 -2.00 1.71
CA THR A 14 12.21 -1.03 2.79
C THR A 14 10.99 -0.11 2.72
N ASP A 15 10.64 0.51 3.85
CA ASP A 15 9.61 1.53 3.92
C ASP A 15 9.89 2.71 2.96
N GLU A 16 11.16 3.07 2.77
CA GLU A 16 11.60 4.08 1.81
C GLU A 16 11.27 3.70 0.37
N GLU A 17 11.54 2.46 -0.05
CA GLU A 17 11.22 2.00 -1.41
C GLU A 17 9.71 1.96 -1.67
N ILE A 18 8.92 1.56 -0.67
CA ILE A 18 7.45 1.59 -0.74
C ILE A 18 6.97 3.03 -0.90
N LYS A 19 7.56 3.96 -0.15
CA LYS A 19 7.25 5.38 -0.23
C LYS A 19 7.57 5.97 -1.59
N GLU A 20 8.77 5.72 -2.12
CA GLU A 20 9.18 6.17 -3.45
C GLU A 20 8.30 5.57 -4.55
N PHE A 21 7.97 4.28 -4.44
CA PHE A 21 7.06 3.61 -5.35
C PHE A 21 5.70 4.33 -5.37
N LEU A 22 5.08 4.52 -4.20
CA LEU A 22 3.80 5.20 -4.08
C LEU A 22 3.87 6.61 -4.69
N ILE A 23 4.88 7.40 -4.36
CA ILE A 23 5.11 8.75 -4.91
C ILE A 23 5.22 8.72 -6.44
N LYS A 24 5.96 7.76 -6.98
CA LYS A 24 6.13 7.58 -8.43
C LYS A 24 4.81 7.30 -9.16
N TYR A 25 3.87 6.62 -8.51
CA TYR A 25 2.54 6.35 -9.07
C TYR A 25 1.50 7.45 -8.78
N GLY A 26 1.91 8.52 -8.09
CA GLY A 26 1.08 9.68 -7.77
C GLY A 26 0.36 9.59 -6.43
N PHE A 27 0.73 8.63 -5.58
CA PHE A 27 0.29 8.62 -4.19
C PHE A 27 1.14 9.60 -3.38
N PRO A 28 0.55 10.26 -2.38
CA PRO A 28 1.30 11.05 -1.41
C PRO A 28 2.09 10.13 -0.45
N PRO A 29 3.03 10.68 0.33
CA PRO A 29 3.67 9.94 1.40
C PRO A 29 2.63 9.50 2.45
N PHE A 30 2.73 8.25 2.92
CA PHE A 30 1.95 7.73 4.03
C PHE A 30 2.44 8.32 5.37
N ASP A 31 1.53 8.42 6.34
CA ASP A 31 1.84 8.90 7.69
C ASP A 31 2.38 7.77 8.58
N ALA A 32 1.83 6.56 8.43
CA ALA A 32 2.28 5.38 9.16
C ALA A 32 2.33 4.15 8.24
N ILE A 33 3.20 3.20 8.59
CA ILE A 33 3.35 1.91 7.92
C ILE A 33 3.45 0.80 8.96
N GLU A 34 2.68 -0.25 8.77
CA GLU A 34 2.73 -1.47 9.57
C GLU A 34 3.05 -2.65 8.67
N HIS A 35 4.15 -3.34 8.99
CA HIS A 35 4.58 -4.53 8.26
C HIS A 35 3.92 -5.75 8.88
N ILE A 36 3.09 -6.42 8.10
CA ILE A 36 2.43 -7.67 8.49
C ILE A 36 3.23 -8.81 7.88
N GLU A 37 4.00 -9.48 8.74
CA GLU A 37 4.71 -10.71 8.43
C GLU A 37 3.67 -11.81 8.16
N GLY A 38 3.33 -12.03 6.89
CA GLY A 38 2.33 -13.01 6.51
C GLY A 38 2.88 -14.42 6.68
N ASP A 39 2.55 -15.05 7.82
CA ASP A 39 2.67 -16.47 8.22
C ASP A 39 3.41 -17.40 7.22
N GLY A 40 4.67 -17.07 6.92
CA GLY A 40 5.57 -17.88 6.09
C GLY A 40 5.43 -17.84 4.55
N SER A 41 4.64 -16.97 3.91
CA SER A 41 4.60 -16.98 2.42
C SER A 41 4.35 -15.67 1.68
N ARG A 42 3.71 -14.66 2.29
CA ARG A 42 3.42 -13.40 1.58
C ARG A 42 3.38 -12.23 2.56
N PRO A 43 4.47 -11.46 2.70
CA PRO A 43 4.43 -10.27 3.53
C PRO A 43 3.47 -9.24 2.95
N ALA A 44 2.80 -8.52 3.84
CA ALA A 44 1.90 -7.43 3.51
C ALA A 44 2.29 -6.19 4.32
N VAL A 45 1.90 -5.03 3.84
CA VAL A 45 2.05 -3.77 4.55
C VAL A 45 0.73 -3.03 4.58
N LEU A 46 0.41 -2.46 5.74
CA LEU A 46 -0.70 -1.54 5.92
C LEU A 46 -0.13 -0.13 5.98
N LEU A 47 -0.65 0.75 5.14
CA LEU A 47 -0.20 2.14 5.02
C LEU A 47 -1.34 3.05 5.42
N THR A 48 -1.14 3.89 6.43
CA THR A 48 -2.17 4.82 6.90
C THR A 48 -1.92 6.20 6.33
N PHE A 49 -2.98 6.79 5.77
CA PHE A 49 -2.99 8.13 5.19
C PHE A 49 -3.97 9.00 5.99
N ALA A 50 -3.43 9.92 6.81
CA ALA A 50 -4.25 10.85 7.56
C ALA A 50 -4.73 12.01 6.68
N GLY A 51 -3.87 12.50 5.78
CA GLY A 51 -4.14 13.63 4.89
C GLY A 51 -4.91 13.32 3.60
N VAL A 52 -5.22 12.04 3.32
CA VAL A 52 -5.77 11.60 2.03
C VAL A 52 -7.12 10.91 2.22
N GLY A 53 -8.09 11.34 1.41
CA GLY A 53 -9.38 10.67 1.37
C GLY A 53 -9.32 9.33 0.63
N PRO A 54 -10.16 8.35 1.03
CA PRO A 54 -10.21 7.03 0.37
C PRO A 54 -10.64 7.13 -1.11
N GLU A 55 -11.33 8.21 -1.50
CA GLU A 55 -11.71 8.50 -2.88
C GLU A 55 -10.49 8.66 -3.78
N ALA A 56 -9.51 9.47 -3.37
CA ALA A 56 -8.27 9.69 -4.13
C ALA A 56 -7.44 8.40 -4.25
N LEU A 57 -7.33 7.65 -3.14
CA LEU A 57 -6.65 6.36 -3.15
C LEU A 57 -7.35 5.35 -4.08
N ARG A 58 -8.69 5.33 -4.15
CA ARG A 58 -9.44 4.45 -5.06
C ARG A 58 -9.22 4.75 -6.54
N HIS A 59 -8.99 6.02 -6.90
CA HIS A 59 -8.62 6.38 -8.26
C HIS A 59 -7.22 5.90 -8.64
N LEU A 60 -6.30 5.84 -7.67
CA LEU A 60 -4.92 5.42 -7.87
C LEU A 60 -4.72 3.91 -7.68
N GLN A 61 -5.53 3.27 -6.84
CA GLN A 61 -5.52 1.83 -6.55
C GLN A 61 -5.38 0.97 -7.82
N PRO A 62 -6.23 1.10 -8.86
CA PRO A 62 -6.14 0.24 -10.04
C PRO A 62 -4.83 0.40 -10.84
N ARG A 63 -4.02 1.44 -10.60
CA ARG A 63 -2.73 1.63 -11.26
C ARG A 63 -1.62 0.75 -10.68
N VAL A 64 -1.70 0.49 -9.38
CA VAL A 64 -0.72 -0.29 -8.62
C VAL A 64 -1.24 -1.67 -8.22
N HIS A 65 -2.56 -1.85 -8.22
CA HIS A 65 -3.22 -3.12 -7.96
C HIS A 65 -2.91 -4.12 -9.07
N ASP A 66 -2.57 -5.34 -8.67
CA ASP A 66 -2.28 -6.46 -9.58
C ASP A 66 -1.02 -6.24 -10.43
N MET A 67 -0.22 -5.22 -10.08
CA MET A 67 0.98 -4.87 -10.81
C MET A 67 2.13 -5.80 -10.46
N PHE A 68 2.96 -6.11 -11.46
CA PHE A 68 4.24 -6.78 -11.23
C PHE A 68 5.28 -5.76 -10.76
N TRP A 69 5.67 -5.87 -9.49
CA TRP A 69 6.72 -5.07 -8.89
C TRP A 69 7.73 -5.98 -8.21
N LYS A 70 9.02 -5.78 -8.51
CA LYS A 70 10.13 -6.61 -8.02
C LYS A 70 9.88 -8.11 -8.16
N ASN A 71 9.48 -8.58 -9.35
CA ASN A 71 9.18 -10.01 -9.60
C ASN A 71 8.01 -10.61 -8.79
N HIS A 72 7.28 -9.79 -8.03
CA HIS A 72 6.09 -10.17 -7.28
C HIS A 72 4.86 -9.43 -7.80
N LYS A 73 3.70 -10.10 -7.78
CA LYS A 73 2.42 -9.49 -8.15
C LYS A 73 1.79 -8.86 -6.92
N ILE A 74 1.93 -7.54 -6.76
CA ILE A 74 1.41 -6.87 -5.57
C ILE A 74 -0.10 -6.72 -5.64
N ASN A 75 -0.77 -6.91 -4.50
CA ASN A 75 -2.20 -6.69 -4.37
C ASN A 75 -2.45 -5.45 -3.53
N VAL A 76 -3.08 -4.43 -4.10
CA VAL A 76 -3.36 -3.18 -3.39
C VAL A 76 -4.86 -3.03 -3.17
N GLN A 77 -5.27 -2.83 -1.93
CA GLN A 77 -6.66 -2.66 -1.54
C GLN A 77 -6.82 -1.44 -0.63
N VAL A 78 -7.70 -0.51 -1.00
CA VAL A 78 -8.03 0.63 -0.16
C VAL A 78 -9.04 0.17 0.88
N MET A 79 -8.65 0.17 2.15
CA MET A 79 -9.57 0.03 3.26
C MET A 79 -10.17 1.41 3.55
N LYS A 80 -11.50 1.52 3.43
CA LYS A 80 -12.19 2.72 3.91
C LYS A 80 -12.09 2.69 5.44
N ASP A 81 -11.61 3.80 5.99
CA ASP A 81 -11.71 4.10 7.41
C ASP A 81 -13.10 3.73 7.91
N ARG A 82 -13.13 2.88 8.94
CA ARG A 82 -14.34 2.45 9.63
C ARG A 82 -14.81 3.60 10.53
N SER A 83 -15.10 4.74 9.92
CA SER A 83 -15.85 5.81 10.57
C SER A 83 -17.33 5.57 10.24
N GLU A 84 -18.00 4.91 11.18
CA GLU A 84 -19.47 4.95 11.35
C GLU A 84 -19.95 6.38 11.64
#